data_AF-A0A937MMK6-F1
#
_entry.id   AF-A0A937MMK6-F1
#
_cell.length_a   1.000
_cell.length_b   1.000
_cell.length_c   1.000
_cell.angle_alpha   90.00
_cell.angle_beta   90.00
_cell.angle_gamma   90.00
#
_symmetry.space_group_name_H-M   'P 1'
#
loop_
_entity.id
_entity.type
_entity.pdbx_description
1 polymer ?
#
loop_
_entity_poly.entity_id
_entity_poly.type
_entity_poly.pdbx_seq_one_letter_code
_entity_poly.pdbx_strand_id
1 'polypeptide(L)'
;MRTKWWRLILIFSLAINAAVLGVCGYHYYRYTCAAPSAYCPLSPGDRHFYQGLGLSDSQLKRMEPLARTFHARLDKLSRETEKKRELLVNLLSQEEVDSGRIESLRKDMAGTQDQIQREVITHLLDVREILNREQKEYFFLLLRKTMKQENNWFSKQGG
;
A
#
# COMPACT_ATOMS: atom_id res chain seq x y z
N MET A 1 29.14 -16.41 -38.99
CA MET A 1 28.21 -16.65 -37.85
C MET A 1 27.76 -15.36 -37.12
N ARG A 2 28.00 -14.16 -37.69
CA ARG A 2 27.79 -12.86 -37.02
C ARG A 2 26.36 -12.28 -37.17
N THR A 3 25.57 -12.77 -38.12
CA THR A 3 24.21 -12.25 -38.44
C THR A 3 23.07 -12.84 -37.62
N LYS A 4 23.31 -13.92 -36.86
CA LYS A 4 22.31 -14.52 -35.95
C LYS A 4 22.30 -13.83 -34.58
N TRP A 5 23.47 -13.41 -34.09
CA TRP A 5 23.63 -12.74 -32.80
C TRP A 5 23.00 -11.35 -32.75
N TRP A 6 23.16 -10.56 -33.81
CA TRP A 6 22.48 -9.24 -33.89
C TRP A 6 20.96 -9.36 -33.91
N ARG A 7 20.41 -10.39 -34.55
CA ARG A 7 18.96 -10.65 -34.52
C ARG A 7 18.49 -11.02 -33.11
N LEU A 8 19.25 -11.81 -32.36
CA LEU A 8 18.93 -12.12 -30.97
C LEU A 8 19.01 -10.88 -30.06
N ILE A 9 20.03 -10.04 -30.24
CA ILE A 9 20.17 -8.76 -29.51
C ILE A 9 18.99 -7.83 -29.81
N LEU A 10 18.57 -7.75 -31.08
CA LEU A 10 17.41 -6.94 -31.48
C LEU A 10 16.10 -7.46 -30.90
N ILE A 11 15.86 -8.78 -30.94
CA ILE A 11 14.66 -9.38 -30.34
C ILE A 11 14.64 -9.16 -28.83
N PHE A 12 15.77 -9.32 -28.16
CA PHE A 12 15.90 -9.11 -26.71
C PHE A 12 15.66 -7.63 -26.33
N SER A 13 16.24 -6.70 -27.09
CA SER A 13 16.00 -5.27 -26.90
C SER A 13 14.52 -4.90 -27.12
N LEU A 14 13.88 -5.45 -28.14
CA LEU A 14 12.47 -5.21 -28.41
C LEU A 14 11.57 -5.78 -27.31
N ALA A 15 11.89 -6.97 -26.79
CA ALA A 15 11.15 -7.59 -25.69
C ALA A 15 11.24 -6.77 -24.40
N ILE A 16 12.42 -6.22 -24.07
CA ILE A 16 12.57 -5.32 -22.92
C ILE A 16 11.73 -4.05 -23.09
N ASN A 17 11.79 -3.41 -24.25
CA ASN A 17 10.99 -2.21 -24.51
C ASN A 17 9.47 -2.50 -24.45
N ALA A 18 9.04 -3.65 -24.99
CA ALA A 18 7.65 -4.08 -24.91
C ALA A 18 7.21 -4.38 -23.46
N ALA A 19 8.08 -4.99 -22.65
CA ALA A 19 7.79 -5.23 -21.24
C ALA A 19 7.69 -3.93 -20.44
N VAL A 20 8.58 -2.96 -20.69
CA VAL A 20 8.51 -1.62 -20.07
C VAL A 20 7.23 -0.91 -20.47
N LEU A 21 6.85 -0.92 -21.76
CA LEU A 21 5.58 -0.35 -22.22
C LEU A 21 4.36 -1.06 -21.63
N GLY A 22 4.42 -2.38 -21.45
CA GLY A 22 3.37 -3.16 -20.82
C GLY A 22 3.21 -2.82 -19.33
N VAL A 23 4.31 -2.73 -18.59
CA VAL A 23 4.31 -2.36 -17.16
C VAL A 23 3.90 -0.91 -16.96
N CYS A 24 4.48 0.03 -17.72
CA CYS A 24 4.10 1.44 -17.68
C CYS A 24 2.66 1.66 -18.14
N GLY A 25 2.20 0.98 -19.18
CA GLY A 25 0.81 1.05 -19.65
C GLY A 25 -0.17 0.46 -18.63
N TYR A 26 0.18 -0.66 -18.00
CA TYR A 26 -0.61 -1.26 -16.92
C TYR A 26 -0.67 -0.36 -15.68
N HIS A 27 0.46 0.20 -15.26
CA HIS A 27 0.52 1.15 -14.17
C HIS A 27 -0.21 2.45 -14.51
N TYR A 28 -0.01 3.00 -15.70
CA TYR A 28 -0.71 4.20 -16.17
C TYR A 28 -2.21 3.96 -16.17
N TYR A 29 -2.70 2.86 -16.75
CA TYR A 29 -4.11 2.49 -16.75
C TYR A 29 -4.68 2.37 -15.32
N ARG A 30 -3.95 1.73 -14.39
CA ARG A 30 -4.35 1.66 -12.98
C ARG A 30 -4.31 3.02 -12.27
N TYR A 31 -3.33 3.87 -12.57
CA TYR A 31 -3.16 5.17 -11.92
C TYR A 31 -4.06 6.26 -12.52
N THR A 32 -4.41 6.22 -13.80
CA THR A 32 -5.36 7.16 -14.41
C THR A 32 -6.78 6.90 -13.98
N CYS A 33 -7.15 5.65 -13.69
CA CYS A 33 -8.40 5.33 -12.98
C CYS A 33 -8.34 5.64 -11.48
N ALA A 34 -7.17 6.00 -10.95
CA ALA A 34 -6.96 6.45 -9.56
C ALA A 34 -6.82 7.99 -9.46
N ALA A 35 -7.21 8.75 -10.48
CA ALA A 35 -7.39 10.19 -10.36
C ALA A 35 -8.64 10.49 -9.49
N PRO A 36 -8.55 11.36 -8.47
CA PRO A 36 -9.57 11.52 -7.46
C PRO A 36 -10.66 12.49 -7.94
N SER A 37 -11.66 12.02 -8.68
CA SER A 37 -12.98 12.67 -8.79
C SER A 37 -13.92 11.92 -9.73
N ALA A 38 -14.31 10.72 -9.34
CA ALA A 38 -15.62 10.21 -9.71
C ALA A 38 -15.97 9.12 -8.72
N TYR A 39 -17.09 9.31 -8.02
CA TYR A 39 -17.78 8.24 -7.31
C TYR A 39 -17.97 7.09 -8.30
N CYS A 40 -17.21 6.00 -8.13
CA CYS A 40 -17.23 4.85 -9.02
C CYS A 40 -18.21 3.82 -8.44
N PRO A 41 -19.42 3.66 -8.99
CA PRO A 41 -20.45 2.81 -8.37
C PRO A 41 -20.23 1.30 -8.61
N LEU A 42 -19.12 0.92 -9.25
CA LEU A 42 -18.90 -0.42 -9.80
C LEU A 42 -17.43 -0.89 -9.66
N SER A 43 -16.90 -0.94 -8.43
CA SER A 43 -15.80 -1.88 -8.13
C SER A 43 -16.38 -3.07 -7.36
N PRO A 44 -16.75 -4.19 -8.03
CA PRO A 44 -17.27 -5.40 -7.38
C PRO A 44 -16.12 -6.22 -6.79
N GLY A 45 -15.32 -5.62 -5.90
CA GLY A 45 -14.11 -6.24 -5.33
C GLY A 45 -13.69 -5.71 -3.97
N ASP A 46 -13.85 -4.42 -3.70
CA ASP A 46 -13.45 -3.84 -2.42
C ASP A 46 -14.66 -3.78 -1.47
N ARG A 47 -15.03 -4.95 -0.95
CA ARG A 47 -15.81 -4.98 0.30
C ARG A 47 -14.94 -4.27 1.34
N HIS A 48 -15.24 -3.00 1.63
CA HIS A 48 -14.57 -2.28 2.71
C HIS A 48 -14.60 -3.19 3.94
N PHE A 49 -13.49 -3.26 4.68
CA PHE A 49 -13.33 -4.15 5.84
C PHE A 49 -14.54 -4.13 6.80
N TYR A 50 -15.22 -2.98 6.88
CA TYR A 50 -16.40 -2.73 7.71
C TYR A 50 -17.75 -3.06 7.07
N GLN A 51 -17.86 -3.16 5.74
CA GLN A 51 -19.13 -3.45 5.03
C GLN A 51 -19.69 -4.83 5.37
N GLY A 52 -18.84 -5.79 5.73
CA GLY A 52 -19.28 -7.11 6.17
C GLY A 52 -19.90 -7.14 7.57
N LEU A 53 -19.72 -6.09 8.39
CA LEU A 53 -20.09 -6.11 9.80
C LEU A 53 -21.58 -5.85 10.07
N GLY A 54 -22.37 -5.46 9.07
CA GLY A 54 -23.79 -5.13 9.26
C GLY A 54 -23.98 -4.01 10.29
N LEU A 55 -23.25 -2.90 10.14
CA LEU A 55 -23.34 -1.76 11.06
C LEU A 55 -24.72 -1.11 10.98
N SER A 56 -25.27 -0.72 12.13
CA SER A 56 -26.46 0.13 12.17
C SER A 56 -26.14 1.56 11.74
N ASP A 57 -27.17 2.35 11.41
CA ASP A 57 -27.00 3.77 11.08
C ASP A 57 -26.33 4.57 12.20
N SER A 58 -26.63 4.25 13.46
CA SER A 58 -26.00 4.91 14.61
C SER A 58 -24.53 4.53 14.77
N GLN A 59 -24.16 3.29 14.47
CA GLN A 59 -22.77 2.84 14.45
C GLN A 59 -22.01 3.47 13.27
N LEU A 60 -22.63 3.56 12.10
CA LEU A 60 -22.04 4.16 10.90
C LEU A 60 -21.70 5.63 11.13
N LYS A 61 -22.61 6.40 11.73
CA LYS A 61 -22.37 7.82 12.10
C LYS A 61 -21.20 8.00 13.06
N ARG A 62 -20.99 7.04 13.97
CA ARG A 62 -19.83 7.05 14.89
C ARG A 62 -18.54 6.60 14.20
N MET A 63 -18.63 5.74 13.19
CA MET A 63 -17.49 5.21 12.46
C MET A 63 -16.87 6.23 11.49
N GLU A 64 -17.70 7.03 10.84
CA GLU A 64 -17.28 8.00 9.82
C GLU A 64 -16.17 8.98 10.27
N PRO A 65 -16.26 9.66 11.44
CA PRO A 65 -15.18 10.54 11.90
C PRO A 65 -13.89 9.79 12.27
N LEU A 66 -13.99 8.54 12.77
CA LEU A 66 -12.82 7.72 13.08
C LEU A 66 -12.10 7.29 11.81
N ALA A 67 -12.84 6.83 10.80
CA ALA A 67 -12.28 6.46 9.50
C ALA A 67 -11.61 7.66 8.83
N ARG A 68 -12.27 8.83 8.81
CA ARG A 68 -11.70 10.06 8.26
C ARG A 68 -10.39 10.45 8.94
N THR A 69 -10.35 10.41 10.27
CA THR A 69 -9.15 10.78 11.05
C THR A 69 -8.02 9.80 10.79
N PHE A 70 -8.32 8.49 10.81
CA PHE A 70 -7.36 7.44 10.53
C PHE A 70 -6.75 7.56 9.14
N HIS A 71 -7.58 7.70 8.10
CA HIS A 71 -7.10 7.86 6.72
C HIS A 71 -6.27 9.13 6.56
N ALA A 72 -6.69 10.26 7.12
CA ALA A 72 -5.92 11.50 7.05
C ALA A 72 -4.53 11.37 7.70
N ARG A 73 -4.43 10.65 8.84
CA ARG A 73 -3.16 10.39 9.52
C ARG A 73 -2.27 9.44 8.72
N LEU A 74 -2.82 8.34 8.21
CA LEU A 74 -2.08 7.41 7.36
C LEU A 74 -1.57 8.10 6.10
N ASP A 75 -2.40 8.88 5.42
CA ASP A 75 -2.00 9.62 4.21
C ASP A 75 -0.84 10.58 4.48
N LYS A 76 -0.85 11.24 5.65
CA LYS A 76 0.27 12.09 6.07
C LYS A 76 1.55 11.28 6.23
N LEU A 77 1.50 10.16 6.95
CA LEU A 77 2.66 9.29 7.19
C LEU A 77 3.18 8.62 5.91
N SER A 78 2.29 8.26 5.00
CA SER A 78 2.64 7.74 3.68
C SER A 78 3.37 8.78 2.85
N ARG A 79 2.90 10.04 2.83
CA ARG A 79 3.62 11.14 2.14
C ARG A 79 4.99 11.43 2.75
N GLU A 80 5.11 11.36 4.07
CA GLU A 80 6.41 11.50 4.74
C GLU A 80 7.37 10.37 4.37
N THR A 81 6.87 9.13 4.30
CA THR A 81 7.66 7.98 3.85
C THR A 81 8.14 8.15 2.41
N GLU A 82 7.28 8.66 1.52
CA GLU A 82 7.63 8.85 0.12
C GLU A 82 8.75 9.88 -0.06
N LYS A 83 8.65 11.02 0.63
CA LYS A 83 9.74 12.02 0.64
C LYS A 83 11.06 11.44 1.15
N LYS A 84 11.01 10.56 2.15
CA LYS A 84 12.20 9.88 2.67
C LYS A 84 12.78 8.87 1.66
N ARG A 85 11.93 8.18 0.87
CA ARG A 85 12.40 7.30 -0.21
C ARG A 85 13.08 8.10 -1.32
N GLU A 86 12.50 9.22 -1.75
CA GLU A 86 13.12 10.11 -2.73
C GLU A 86 14.49 10.61 -2.24
N LEU A 87 14.58 11.03 -0.97
CA LEU A 87 15.84 11.45 -0.37
C LEU A 87 16.87 10.32 -0.34
N LEU A 88 16.45 9.08 -0.06
CA LEU A 88 17.33 7.92 -0.06
C LEU A 88 17.92 7.68 -1.45
N VAL A 89 17.08 7.74 -2.50
CA VAL A 89 17.54 7.61 -3.90
C VAL A 89 18.55 8.70 -4.24
N ASN A 90 18.28 9.94 -3.84
CA ASN A 90 19.20 11.06 -4.07
C ASN A 90 20.55 10.83 -3.38
N LEU A 91 20.58 10.38 -2.12
CA LEU A 91 21.82 10.09 -1.39
C LEU A 91 22.62 8.95 -2.03
N LEU A 92 21.93 7.91 -2.50
CA LEU A 92 22.57 6.78 -3.17
C LEU A 92 23.13 7.11 -4.56
N SER A 93 22.63 8.18 -5.19
CA SER A 93 23.10 8.64 -6.50
C SER A 93 24.33 9.56 -6.46
N GLN A 94 24.80 9.94 -5.27
CA GLN A 94 25.96 10.82 -5.10
C GLN A 94 27.26 10.07 -5.42
N GLU A 95 28.25 10.79 -5.95
CA GLU A 95 29.57 10.24 -6.28
C GLU A 95 30.29 9.72 -5.03
N GLU A 96 30.17 10.44 -3.92
CA GLU A 96 30.56 9.97 -2.59
C GLU A 96 29.30 9.69 -1.75
N VAL A 97 29.16 8.46 -1.28
CA VAL A 97 27.99 8.02 -0.51
C VAL A 97 28.17 8.35 0.97
N ASP A 98 27.32 9.23 1.49
CA ASP A 98 27.24 9.53 2.93
C ASP A 98 26.46 8.44 3.69
N SER A 99 27.19 7.44 4.18
CA SER A 99 26.64 6.32 4.95
C SER A 99 25.99 6.75 6.27
N GLY A 100 26.49 7.82 6.91
CA GLY A 100 25.93 8.34 8.16
C GLY A 100 24.54 8.93 7.95
N ARG A 101 24.38 9.69 6.87
CA ARG A 101 23.09 10.28 6.49
C ARG A 101 22.08 9.23 6.02
N ILE A 102 22.53 8.19 5.34
CA ILE A 102 21.68 7.03 4.99
C ILE A 102 21.18 6.33 6.26
N GLU A 103 22.05 6.08 7.24
CA GLU A 103 21.65 5.41 8.48
C GLU A 103 20.67 6.28 9.31
N SER A 104 20.86 7.60 9.34
CA SER A 104 19.88 8.51 9.95
C SER A 104 18.53 8.42 9.26
N LEU A 105 18.51 8.45 7.92
CA LEU A 105 17.28 8.35 7.14
C LEU A 105 16.57 7.00 7.35
N ARG A 106 17.33 5.91 7.45
CA ARG A 106 16.80 4.58 7.77
C ARG A 106 16.10 4.57 9.14
N LYS A 107 16.71 5.16 10.16
CA LYS A 107 16.11 5.29 11.51
C LYS A 107 14.83 6.12 11.47
N ASP A 108 14.84 7.23 10.74
CA ASP A 108 13.66 8.08 10.58
C ASP A 108 12.51 7.35 9.86
N MET A 109 12.82 6.53 8.85
CA MET A 109 11.84 5.70 8.17
C MET A 109 11.25 4.63 9.11
N ALA A 110 12.09 4.00 9.94
CA ALA A 110 11.63 3.06 10.95
C ALA A 110 10.70 3.71 11.99
N GLY A 111 10.99 4.96 12.40
CA GLY A 111 10.11 5.74 13.27
C GLY A 111 8.73 6.01 12.64
N THR A 112 8.68 6.34 11.34
CA THR A 112 7.40 6.49 10.63
C THR A 112 6.63 5.17 10.53
N GLN A 113 7.32 4.04 10.35
CA GLN A 113 6.68 2.72 10.36
C GLN A 113 6.09 2.36 11.72
N ASP A 114 6.79 2.63 12.82
CA ASP A 114 6.26 2.47 14.19
C ASP A 114 4.99 3.31 14.38
N GLN A 115 5.01 4.57 13.92
CA GLN A 115 3.84 5.44 14.03
C GLN A 115 2.64 4.91 13.22
N ILE A 116 2.85 4.40 12.01
CA ILE A 116 1.78 3.75 11.22
C ILE A 116 1.17 2.59 12.00
N GLN A 117 1.99 1.72 12.58
CA GLN A 117 1.50 0.57 13.36
C GLN A 117 0.67 1.01 14.58
N ARG A 118 1.12 2.05 15.30
CA ARG A 118 0.37 2.63 16.41
C ARG A 118 -0.99 3.16 15.97
N GLU A 119 -1.05 3.93 14.88
CA GLU A 119 -2.32 4.46 14.35
C GLU A 119 -3.28 3.35 13.95
N VAL A 120 -2.78 2.25 13.34
CA VAL A 120 -3.59 1.08 13.02
C VAL A 120 -4.15 0.44 14.29
N ILE A 121 -3.31 0.19 15.30
CA ILE A 121 -3.75 -0.41 16.58
C ILE A 121 -4.79 0.48 17.25
N THR A 122 -4.56 1.79 17.33
CA THR A 122 -5.51 2.75 17.89
C THR A 122 -6.83 2.71 17.14
N HIS A 123 -6.82 2.73 15.81
CA HIS A 123 -8.04 2.66 15.01
C HIS A 123 -8.82 1.35 15.23
N LEU A 124 -8.13 0.20 15.33
CA LEU A 124 -8.76 -1.09 15.63
C LEU A 124 -9.42 -1.09 17.02
N LEU A 125 -8.79 -0.46 18.02
CA LEU A 125 -9.36 -0.31 19.35
C LEU A 125 -10.61 0.59 19.32
N ASP A 126 -10.56 1.73 18.63
CA ASP A 126 -11.70 2.65 18.52
C ASP A 126 -12.90 1.99 17.82
N VAL A 127 -12.65 1.24 16.75
CA VAL A 127 -13.69 0.45 16.06
C VAL A 127 -14.31 -0.55 17.03
N ARG A 128 -13.49 -1.28 17.79
CA ARG A 128 -13.96 -2.29 18.75
C ARG A 128 -14.97 -1.70 19.74
N GLU A 129 -14.79 -0.47 20.19
CA GLU A 129 -15.70 0.17 21.15
C GLU A 129 -17.07 0.57 20.55
N ILE A 130 -17.22 0.56 19.22
CA ILE A 130 -18.51 0.82 18.53
C ILE A 130 -19.31 -0.47 18.32
N LEU A 131 -18.60 -1.59 18.13
CA LEU A 131 -19.21 -2.86 17.75
C LEU A 131 -19.92 -3.54 18.93
N ASN A 132 -21.02 -4.24 18.62
CA ASN A 132 -21.64 -5.17 19.57
C ASN A 132 -20.84 -6.48 19.66
N ARG A 133 -21.26 -7.40 20.54
CA ARG A 133 -20.52 -8.66 20.78
C ARG A 133 -20.37 -9.51 19.51
N GLU A 134 -21.44 -9.72 18.76
CA GLU A 134 -21.42 -10.55 17.54
C GLU A 134 -20.57 -9.92 16.44
N GLN A 135 -20.69 -8.59 16.28
CA GLN A 135 -19.88 -7.83 15.33
C GLN A 135 -18.39 -7.86 15.70
N LYS A 136 -18.03 -7.82 16.99
CA LYS A 136 -16.63 -7.96 17.46
C LYS A 136 -16.05 -9.32 17.06
N GLU A 137 -16.80 -10.39 17.28
CA GLU A 137 -16.37 -11.74 16.89
C GLU A 137 -16.13 -11.83 15.38
N TYR A 138 -17.08 -11.34 14.57
CA TYR A 138 -16.95 -11.33 13.11
C TYR A 138 -15.78 -10.43 12.64
N PHE A 139 -15.60 -9.29 13.28
CA PHE A 139 -14.48 -8.37 13.02
C PHE A 139 -13.11 -9.03 13.22
N PHE A 140 -12.90 -9.72 14.34
CA PHE A 140 -11.63 -10.40 14.59
C PHE A 140 -11.42 -11.63 13.69
N LEU A 141 -12.50 -12.30 13.28
CA LEU A 141 -12.43 -13.35 12.25
C LEU A 141 -11.93 -12.79 10.91
N LEU A 142 -12.48 -11.65 10.47
CA LEU A 142 -12.01 -10.96 9.27
C LEU A 142 -10.55 -10.52 9.40
N LEU A 143 -10.18 -9.88 10.51
CA LEU A 143 -8.82 -9.42 10.76
C LEU A 143 -7.80 -10.57 10.67
N ARG A 144 -8.11 -11.71 11.29
CA ARG A 144 -7.25 -12.91 11.25
C ARG A 144 -7.11 -13.47 9.84
N LYS A 145 -8.18 -13.43 9.04
CA LYS A 145 -8.14 -13.88 7.65
C LYS A 145 -7.23 -12.98 6.81
N THR A 146 -7.35 -11.67 6.96
CA THR A 146 -6.54 -10.70 6.22
C THR A 146 -5.04 -10.84 6.56
N MET A 147 -4.70 -10.91 7.86
CA MET A 147 -3.30 -11.09 8.29
C MET A 147 -2.68 -12.40 7.80
N LYS A 148 -3.48 -13.48 7.72
CA LYS A 148 -2.99 -14.76 7.16
C LYS A 148 -2.75 -14.70 5.65
N GLN A 149 -3.50 -13.88 4.92
CA GLN A 149 -3.36 -13.75 3.46
C GLN A 149 -2.15 -12.90 3.07
N GLU A 150 -1.83 -11.85 3.83
CA GLU A 150 -0.64 -11.02 3.59
C GLU A 150 0.65 -11.84 3.72
N ASN A 151 0.73 -12.73 4.71
CA ASN A 151 1.84 -13.67 4.87
C ASN A 151 1.97 -14.68 3.71
N ASN A 152 0.86 -15.01 3.03
CA ASN A 152 0.87 -15.92 1.87
C ASN A 152 1.30 -15.24 0.56
N TRP A 153 1.22 -13.91 0.47
CA TRP A 153 1.69 -13.17 -0.70
C TRP A 153 3.22 -13.12 -0.75
N PHE A 154 3.87 -12.90 0.40
CA PHE A 154 5.34 -12.93 0.50
C PHE A 154 5.94 -14.33 0.34
N SER A 155 5.21 -15.40 0.70
CA SER A 155 5.69 -16.77 0.52
C SER A 155 5.60 -17.29 -0.93
N LYS A 156 4.75 -16.70 -1.78
CA LYS A 156 4.54 -17.13 -3.17
C LYS A 156 5.51 -16.52 -4.19
N GLN A 157 6.20 -15.44 -3.86
CA GLN A 157 7.17 -14.81 -4.78
C GLN A 157 8.64 -15.18 -4.48
N GLY A 158 8.88 -16.04 -3.49
CA GLY A 158 10.21 -16.50 -3.08
C GLY A 158 10.44 -18.00 -3.23
N GLY A 159 9.82 -18.64 -4.23
CA GLY A 159 9.99 -20.06 -4.56
C GLY A 159 10.38 -20.26 -6.01
#